data_AF-A0A0F8RXB9-F1
#
_entry.id   AF-A0A0F8RXB9-F1
#
_cell.length_a   1.000
_cell.length_b   1.000
_cell.length_c   1.000
_cell.angle_alpha   90.00
_cell.angle_beta   90.00
_cell.angle_gamma   90.00
#
_symmetry.space_group_name_H-M   'P 1'
#
loop_
_entity.id
_entity.type
_entity.pdbx_description
1 polymer ?
#
loop_
_entity_poly.entity_id
_entity_poly.type
_entity_poly.pdbx_seq_one_letter_code
_entity_poly.pdbx_strand_id
1 'polypeptide(L)'
;MSKQTPKSKSRKELVNVTEASVESVPASVETPEKKILAKQKTPEEKQKAHRDGIIKTIVASILGIIAGVVMFSQYGAGEDRIWYAILMIIIGISYYVQKLIYPSLQIDVKEFKAKDWFYVEFIVVDFFLVTWTLLLN
;
A
#
# COMPACT_ATOMS: atom_id res chain seq x y z
N MET A 1 -40.62 47.92 -26.82
CA MET A 1 -40.65 46.88 -25.75
C MET A 1 -40.22 45.55 -26.35
N SER A 2 -39.16 44.95 -25.79
CA SER A 2 -38.93 43.51 -25.55
C SER A 2 -39.28 42.51 -26.67
N LYS A 3 -38.45 41.58 -27.16
CA LYS A 3 -37.10 41.06 -26.87
C LYS A 3 -36.79 40.15 -28.07
N GLN A 4 -35.58 40.20 -28.64
CA GLN A 4 -35.05 39.12 -29.48
C GLN A 4 -33.81 38.52 -28.80
N THR A 5 -33.88 37.22 -28.58
CA THR A 5 -32.83 36.28 -28.15
C THR A 5 -32.01 35.79 -29.36
N PRO A 6 -31.02 34.87 -29.25
CA PRO A 6 -30.20 34.41 -28.09
C PRO A 6 -28.67 34.26 -28.35
N LYS A 7 -27.92 34.13 -27.24
CA LYS A 7 -26.71 33.31 -26.96
C LYS A 7 -25.45 33.32 -27.87
N SER A 8 -24.35 33.77 -27.24
CA SER A 8 -23.09 33.03 -26.97
C SER A 8 -22.14 32.70 -28.13
N LYS A 9 -21.01 33.42 -28.23
CA LYS A 9 -19.66 32.82 -28.38
C LYS A 9 -18.54 33.87 -28.34
N SER A 10 -17.34 33.41 -28.00
CA SER A 10 -16.06 34.07 -28.27
C SER A 10 -15.71 35.32 -27.46
N ARG A 11 -15.47 35.07 -26.17
CA ARG A 11 -14.25 35.57 -25.51
C ARG A 11 -13.06 34.88 -26.18
N LYS A 12 -12.39 35.58 -27.09
CA LYS A 12 -10.99 35.39 -27.52
C LYS A 12 -10.72 36.43 -28.61
N GLU A 13 -9.52 36.99 -28.55
CA GLU A 13 -8.90 37.84 -29.57
C GLU A 13 -9.05 39.36 -29.40
N LEU A 14 -7.96 40.03 -29.74
CA LEU A 14 -7.59 41.44 -29.60
C LEU A 14 -7.16 41.90 -28.19
N VAL A 15 -5.87 41.82 -27.82
CA VAL A 15 -4.73 42.63 -28.33
C VAL A 15 -4.86 44.05 -27.77
N ASN A 16 -4.16 44.35 -26.69
CA ASN A 16 -2.80 44.92 -26.71
C ASN A 16 -2.89 46.44 -26.58
N VAL A 17 -1.80 47.08 -26.14
CA VAL A 17 -1.66 48.53 -25.83
C VAL A 17 -2.17 48.78 -24.39
N THR A 18 -1.37 49.10 -23.37
CA THR A 18 -0.05 49.72 -23.36
C THR A 18 0.42 49.90 -21.91
N GLU A 19 1.71 49.59 -21.68
CA GLU A 19 2.65 50.22 -20.73
C GLU A 19 2.32 50.16 -19.21
N ALA A 20 3.22 49.87 -18.28
CA ALA A 20 4.66 49.81 -18.28
C ALA A 20 5.11 48.92 -17.09
N SER A 21 6.09 48.05 -17.31
CA SER A 21 7.22 47.81 -16.40
C SER A 21 8.08 46.70 -17.02
N VAL A 22 8.83 47.09 -18.05
CA VAL A 22 10.00 46.36 -18.53
C VAL A 22 11.13 46.66 -17.54
N GLU A 23 11.84 45.62 -17.08
CA GLU A 23 13.30 45.49 -17.19
C GLU A 23 13.80 44.44 -16.17
N SER A 24 13.96 43.19 -16.61
CA SER A 24 15.24 42.46 -16.51
C SER A 24 15.04 40.99 -16.88
N VAL A 25 15.34 40.66 -18.13
CA VAL A 25 15.70 39.30 -18.58
C VAL A 25 17.03 39.46 -19.32
N PRO A 26 18.00 38.56 -19.09
CA PRO A 26 18.38 37.63 -20.16
C PRO A 26 18.47 36.20 -19.59
N ALA A 27 17.68 35.23 -20.08
CA ALA A 27 17.93 34.40 -21.27
C ALA A 27 19.13 33.43 -21.14
N SER A 28 18.83 32.17 -20.82
CA SER A 28 19.56 30.95 -21.24
C SER A 28 18.66 29.74 -20.88
N VAL A 29 17.77 29.27 -21.77
CA VAL A 29 17.98 28.18 -22.76
C VAL A 29 18.35 26.85 -22.08
N GLU A 30 17.46 25.87 -22.28
CA GLU A 30 17.57 24.40 -22.11
C GLU A 30 17.59 23.81 -20.70
N THR A 31 16.48 23.16 -20.30
CA THR A 31 16.54 21.71 -20.07
C THR A 31 15.15 21.04 -20.08
N PRO A 32 14.88 20.09 -20.99
CA PRO A 32 13.69 19.24 -21.00
C PRO A 32 13.75 18.09 -19.97
N GLU A 33 14.30 18.33 -18.77
CA GLU A 33 14.73 17.23 -17.87
C GLU A 33 13.72 16.83 -16.79
N LYS A 34 12.64 17.58 -16.57
CA LYS A 34 11.64 17.20 -15.54
C LYS A 34 10.57 16.21 -16.03
N LYS A 35 10.83 15.48 -17.12
CA LYS A 35 10.00 14.34 -17.58
C LYS A 35 10.65 12.96 -17.36
N ILE A 36 11.89 12.90 -16.87
CA ILE A 36 12.62 11.62 -16.69
C ILE A 36 12.43 10.99 -15.29
N LEU A 37 11.77 11.67 -14.34
CA LEU A 37 11.48 11.12 -13.01
C LEU A 37 10.14 10.39 -12.88
N ALA A 38 9.46 10.09 -13.99
CA ALA A 38 8.62 8.90 -14.05
C ALA A 38 9.54 7.74 -14.43
N LYS A 39 10.35 7.25 -13.48
CA LYS A 39 11.02 5.96 -13.64
C LYS A 39 9.91 4.91 -13.73
N GLN A 40 9.47 4.68 -14.95
CA GLN A 40 8.52 3.66 -15.32
C GLN A 40 9.17 2.35 -14.82
N LYS A 41 8.67 1.78 -13.72
CA LYS A 41 9.13 0.47 -13.25
C LYS A 41 9.18 -0.44 -14.47
N THR A 42 10.38 -0.90 -14.82
CA THR A 42 10.61 -1.76 -15.98
C THR A 42 9.64 -2.95 -15.86
N PRO A 43 9.10 -3.52 -16.95
CA PRO A 43 8.18 -4.67 -16.88
C PRO A 43 8.66 -5.80 -15.95
N GLU A 44 9.97 -5.97 -15.78
CA GLU A 44 10.59 -6.91 -14.84
C GLU A 44 10.41 -6.54 -13.35
N GLU A 45 10.51 -5.27 -12.98
CA GLU A 45 10.25 -4.79 -11.61
C GLU A 45 8.77 -4.93 -11.23
N LYS A 46 7.86 -4.73 -12.19
CA LYS A 46 6.41 -4.93 -11.96
C LYS A 46 6.10 -6.41 -11.68
N GLN A 47 6.74 -7.33 -12.42
CA GLN A 47 6.56 -8.76 -12.20
C GLN A 47 7.12 -9.21 -10.85
N LYS A 48 8.30 -8.72 -10.46
CA LYS A 48 8.89 -8.99 -9.14
C LYS A 48 7.96 -8.52 -8.02
N ALA A 49 7.50 -7.26 -8.08
CA ALA A 49 6.58 -6.72 -7.08
C ALA A 49 5.26 -7.50 -6.97
N HIS A 50 4.74 -8.01 -8.09
CA HIS A 50 3.54 -8.85 -8.07
C HIS A 50 3.78 -10.20 -7.41
N ARG A 51 4.91 -10.88 -7.75
CA ARG A 51 5.28 -12.14 -7.10
C ARG A 51 5.51 -11.95 -5.60
N ASP A 52 6.20 -10.90 -5.21
CA ASP A 52 6.46 -10.61 -3.80
C ASP A 52 5.16 -10.39 -3.03
N GLY A 53 4.19 -9.70 -3.63
CA GLY A 53 2.85 -9.55 -3.05
C GLY A 53 2.17 -10.90 -2.77
N ILE A 54 2.22 -11.81 -3.74
CA ILE A 54 1.64 -13.16 -3.60
C ILE A 54 2.36 -13.95 -2.50
N ILE A 55 3.69 -13.94 -2.50
CA ILE A 55 4.49 -14.70 -1.53
C ILE A 55 4.23 -14.18 -0.11
N LYS A 56 4.15 -12.87 0.11
CA LYS A 56 3.84 -12.27 1.42
C LYS A 56 2.53 -12.80 1.97
N THR A 57 1.49 -12.81 1.14
CA THR A 57 0.16 -13.31 1.51
C THR A 57 0.20 -14.80 1.84
N ILE A 58 0.85 -15.62 1.00
CA ILE A 58 0.96 -17.07 1.24
C ILE A 58 1.67 -17.37 2.56
N VAL A 59 2.81 -16.70 2.80
CA VAL A 59 3.57 -16.87 4.06
C VAL A 59 2.73 -16.45 5.26
N ALA A 60 2.03 -15.33 5.17
CA ALA A 60 1.14 -14.84 6.23
C ALA A 60 0.00 -15.81 6.53
N SER A 61 -0.68 -16.30 5.48
CA SER A 61 -1.77 -17.26 5.62
C SER A 61 -1.31 -18.58 6.26
N ILE A 62 -0.19 -19.15 5.80
CA ILE A 62 0.37 -20.37 6.38
C ILE A 62 0.72 -20.16 7.85
N LEU A 63 1.33 -19.02 8.19
CA LEU A 63 1.68 -18.69 9.56
C LEU A 63 0.44 -18.56 10.46
N GLY A 64 -0.62 -17.91 9.96
CA GLY A 64 -1.90 -17.80 10.66
C GLY A 64 -2.56 -19.16 10.92
N ILE A 65 -2.57 -20.05 9.92
CA ILE A 65 -3.09 -21.42 10.05
C ILE A 65 -2.30 -22.18 11.13
N ILE A 66 -0.96 -22.17 11.07
CA ILE A 66 -0.11 -22.84 12.06
C ILE A 66 -0.39 -22.28 13.46
N ALA A 67 -0.48 -20.95 13.60
CA ALA A 67 -0.82 -20.31 14.86
C ALA A 67 -2.18 -20.78 15.39
N GLY A 68 -3.20 -20.88 14.53
CA GLY A 68 -4.54 -21.34 14.91
C GLY A 68 -4.55 -22.77 15.41
N VAL A 69 -3.84 -23.67 14.72
CA VAL A 69 -3.67 -25.08 15.12
C VAL A 69 -2.93 -25.19 16.45
N VAL A 70 -1.81 -24.45 16.61
CA VAL A 70 -1.03 -24.45 17.87
C VAL A 70 -1.87 -23.93 19.02
N MET A 71 -2.63 -22.86 18.79
CA MET A 71 -3.47 -22.26 19.82
C MET A 71 -4.60 -23.18 20.25
N PHE A 72 -5.27 -23.82 19.28
CA PHE A 72 -6.27 -24.84 19.56
C PHE A 72 -5.69 -26.00 20.37
N SER A 73 -4.53 -26.52 19.96
CA SER A 73 -3.88 -27.65 20.65
C SER A 73 -3.46 -27.34 22.08
N GLN A 74 -3.07 -26.09 22.37
CA GLN A 74 -2.56 -25.70 23.68
C GLN A 74 -3.67 -25.20 24.62
N TYR A 75 -4.71 -24.56 24.08
CA TYR A 75 -5.66 -23.78 24.87
C TYR A 75 -7.13 -24.05 24.56
N GLY A 76 -7.45 -24.85 23.53
CA GLY A 76 -8.83 -25.13 23.15
C GLY A 76 -9.64 -23.84 22.99
N ALA A 77 -10.79 -23.76 23.67
CA ALA A 77 -11.70 -22.61 23.63
C ALA A 77 -11.17 -21.36 24.37
N GLY A 78 -10.10 -21.48 25.15
CA GLY A 78 -9.48 -20.34 25.84
C GLY A 78 -10.33 -19.73 26.97
N GLU A 79 -11.22 -20.50 27.61
CA GLU A 79 -12.19 -20.02 28.61
C GLU A 79 -11.55 -19.25 29.78
N ASP A 80 -10.36 -19.65 30.23
CA ASP A 80 -9.64 -19.02 31.34
C ASP A 80 -8.58 -17.99 30.89
N ARG A 81 -8.58 -17.60 29.61
CA ARG A 81 -7.57 -16.73 29.04
C ARG A 81 -8.15 -15.46 28.46
N ILE A 82 -7.37 -14.41 28.64
CA ILE A 82 -7.65 -13.11 28.09
C ILE A 82 -7.45 -13.18 26.56
N TRP A 83 -8.54 -13.22 25.79
CA TRP A 83 -8.51 -13.41 24.34
C TRP A 83 -7.66 -12.35 23.60
N TYR A 84 -7.68 -11.10 24.06
CA TYR A 84 -6.86 -10.03 23.48
C TYR A 84 -5.36 -10.19 23.78
N ALA A 85 -4.99 -10.85 24.88
CA ALA A 85 -3.60 -11.17 25.17
C ALA A 85 -3.06 -12.23 24.20
N ILE A 86 -3.89 -13.22 23.86
CA ILE A 86 -3.58 -14.24 22.85
C ILE A 86 -3.32 -13.56 21.50
N LEU A 87 -4.23 -12.68 21.06
CA LEU A 87 -4.05 -11.94 19.82
C LEU A 87 -2.76 -11.12 19.80
N MET A 88 -2.46 -10.39 20.88
CA MET A 88 -1.23 -9.62 20.98
C MET A 88 0.03 -10.48 20.90
N ILE A 89 0.02 -11.68 21.51
CA ILE A 89 1.11 -12.65 21.42
C ILE A 89 1.26 -13.14 19.98
N ILE A 90 0.16 -13.51 19.31
CA ILE A 90 0.19 -13.96 17.92
C ILE A 90 0.77 -12.87 17.01
N ILE A 91 0.25 -11.63 17.10
CA ILE A 91 0.73 -10.48 16.31
C ILE A 91 2.22 -10.21 16.58
N GLY A 92 2.63 -10.25 17.85
CA GLY A 92 4.03 -10.05 18.21
C GLY A 92 4.94 -11.11 17.61
N ILE A 93 4.61 -12.40 17.81
CA ILE A 93 5.39 -13.52 17.30
C ILE A 93 5.41 -13.52 15.77
N SER A 94 4.25 -13.33 15.13
CA SER A 94 4.15 -13.36 13.67
C SER A 94 4.98 -12.26 13.04
N TYR A 95 4.96 -11.05 13.61
CA TYR A 95 5.76 -9.93 13.13
C TYR A 95 7.25 -10.27 13.13
N TYR A 96 7.76 -10.82 14.24
CA TYR A 96 9.17 -11.22 14.34
C TYR A 96 9.51 -12.37 13.38
N VAL A 97 8.64 -13.37 13.27
CA VAL A 97 8.85 -14.53 12.39
C VAL A 97 8.88 -14.09 10.93
N GLN A 98 7.96 -13.24 10.51
CA GLN A 98 7.92 -12.71 9.14
C GLN A 98 9.10 -11.79 8.83
N LYS A 99 9.50 -10.95 9.79
CA LYS A 99 10.73 -10.14 9.70
C LYS A 99 11.96 -10.99 9.42
N LEU A 100 12.00 -12.22 9.93
CA LEU A 100 13.08 -13.17 9.72
C LEU A 100 12.95 -13.97 8.41
N ILE A 101 11.72 -14.38 8.05
CA ILE A 101 11.46 -15.21 6.86
C ILE A 101 11.55 -14.40 5.55
N TYR A 102 11.07 -13.16 5.53
CA TYR A 102 11.04 -12.36 4.31
C TYR A 102 12.41 -12.07 3.68
N PRO A 103 13.46 -11.70 4.44
CA PRO A 103 14.81 -11.59 3.89
C PRO A 103 15.31 -12.90 3.24
N SER A 104 14.99 -14.05 3.85
CA SER A 104 15.38 -15.36 3.31
C SER A 104 14.69 -15.69 1.98
N LEU A 105 13.50 -15.14 1.75
CA LEU A 105 12.74 -15.27 0.49
C LEU A 105 13.11 -14.22 -0.56
N GLN A 106 14.20 -13.47 -0.37
CA GLN A 106 14.62 -12.34 -1.21
C GLN A 106 13.59 -11.21 -1.31
N ILE A 107 12.67 -11.13 -0.34
CA ILE A 107 11.69 -10.04 -0.25
C ILE A 107 12.36 -8.86 0.45
N ASP A 108 12.36 -7.70 -0.20
CA ASP A 108 12.98 -6.50 0.36
C ASP A 108 12.10 -5.89 1.45
N VAL A 109 12.36 -6.30 2.69
CA VAL A 109 11.65 -5.82 3.88
C VAL A 109 11.93 -4.34 4.18
N LYS A 110 12.94 -3.74 3.53
CA LYS A 110 13.24 -2.31 3.67
C LYS A 110 12.29 -1.43 2.85
N GLU A 111 11.70 -1.98 1.78
CA GLU A 111 10.69 -1.27 0.97
C GLU A 111 9.30 -1.31 1.62
N PHE A 112 9.09 -2.14 2.65
CA PHE A 112 7.81 -2.23 3.34
C PHE A 112 7.47 -0.92 4.04
N LYS A 113 6.30 -0.40 3.68
CA LYS A 113 5.66 0.68 4.43
C LYS A 113 4.93 0.09 5.64
N ALA A 114 4.65 0.92 6.64
CA ALA A 114 3.85 0.51 7.80
C ALA A 114 2.49 -0.10 7.41
N LYS A 115 1.90 0.36 6.31
CA LYS A 115 0.66 -0.21 5.75
C LYS A 115 0.83 -1.65 5.28
N ASP A 116 1.95 -1.97 4.65
CA ASP A 116 2.20 -3.32 4.12
C ASP A 116 2.38 -4.32 5.26
N TRP A 117 3.07 -3.90 6.33
CA TRP A 117 3.15 -4.67 7.57
C TRP A 117 1.78 -4.92 8.19
N PHE A 118 0.95 -3.88 8.29
CA PHE A 118 -0.40 -4.04 8.81
C PHE A 118 -1.25 -5.00 7.98
N TYR A 119 -1.15 -4.94 6.64
CA TYR A 119 -1.85 -5.87 5.75
C TYR A 119 -1.45 -7.31 5.98
N VAL A 120 -0.16 -7.56 6.11
CA VAL A 120 0.37 -8.89 6.35
C VAL A 120 -0.07 -9.42 7.71
N GLU A 121 0.05 -8.62 8.78
CA GLU A 121 -0.41 -9.00 10.12
C GLU A 121 -1.91 -9.24 10.17
N PHE A 122 -2.68 -8.42 9.46
CA PHE A 122 -4.12 -8.61 9.34
C PHE A 122 -4.45 -9.97 8.72
N ILE A 123 -3.74 -10.38 7.65
CA ILE A 123 -3.91 -11.70 7.04
C ILE A 123 -3.57 -12.82 8.02
N VAL A 124 -2.50 -12.68 8.82
CA VAL A 124 -2.16 -13.68 9.84
C VAL A 124 -3.31 -13.82 10.85
N VAL A 125 -3.79 -12.71 11.38
CA VAL A 125 -4.85 -12.70 12.40
C VAL A 125 -6.15 -13.26 11.84
N ASP A 126 -6.51 -12.91 10.60
CA ASP A 126 -7.71 -13.42 9.92
C ASP A 126 -7.65 -14.95 9.78
N PHE A 127 -6.56 -15.49 9.20
CA PHE A 127 -6.39 -16.94 9.07
C PHE A 127 -6.26 -17.67 10.41
N PHE A 128 -5.63 -17.04 11.40
CA PHE A 128 -5.56 -17.53 12.77
C PHE A 128 -6.96 -17.70 13.37
N LEU A 129 -7.79 -16.65 13.33
CA LEU A 129 -9.14 -16.67 13.89
C LEU A 129 -10.04 -17.65 13.16
N VAL A 130 -9.98 -17.68 11.82
CA VAL A 130 -10.74 -18.63 11.01
C VAL A 130 -10.36 -20.06 11.37
N THR A 131 -9.07 -20.37 11.39
CA THR A 131 -8.59 -21.74 11.68
C THR A 131 -8.93 -22.15 13.10
N TRP A 132 -8.71 -21.28 14.08
CA TRP A 132 -8.99 -21.58 15.49
C TRP A 132 -10.49 -21.79 15.72
N THR A 133 -11.34 -20.94 15.15
CA THR A 133 -12.81 -21.06 15.27
C THR A 133 -13.32 -22.33 14.59
N LEU A 134 -12.80 -22.68 13.40
CA LEU A 134 -13.19 -23.90 12.70
C LEU A 134 -12.82 -25.16 13.48
N LEU A 135 -11.69 -25.16 14.19
CA LEU A 135 -11.26 -26.29 15.02
C LEU A 135 -12.08 -26.43 16.32
N LEU A 136 -12.74 -25.35 16.76
CA LEU A 136 -13.57 -25.33 17.96
C LEU A 136 -15.02 -25.80 17.75
N ASN A 137 -15.47 -25.87 16.49
CA ASN A 137 -16.82 -26.26 16.13
C ASN A 137 -16.94 -27.75 15.84
#